data_AF-A0A1B0CAM2-F1
#
_entry.id   AF-A0A1B0CAM2-F1
#
_cell.length_a   1.000
_cell.length_b   1.000
_cell.length_c   1.000
_cell.angle_alpha   90.00
_cell.angle_beta   90.00
_cell.angle_gamma   90.00
#
_symmetry.space_group_name_H-M   'P 1'
#
loop_
_entity.id
_entity.type
_entity.pdbx_description
1 polymer ?
#
loop_
_entity_poly.entity_id
_entity_poly.type
_entity_poly.pdbx_seq_one_letter_code
_entity_poly.pdbx_strand_id
1 'polypeptide(L)'
;MAKGHPTCSIMQHHQSSNRIKFIRTPMGRECLELNKFIFLYNKTVEKTGTTYWRCSFSSARKKIPCEVRCITRHGILQKVTGFHNHPPPPPKKAFTKIKETNK
;
A
#
# COMPACT_ATOMS: atom_id res chain seq x y z
N MET A 1 -35.80 5.57 14.82
CA MET A 1 -34.53 6.28 15.08
C MET A 1 -33.43 5.61 14.26
N ALA A 2 -33.17 6.10 13.04
CA ALA A 2 -32.17 5.52 12.15
C ALA A 2 -30.76 5.96 12.57
N LYS A 3 -29.95 5.05 13.11
CA LYS A 3 -28.55 5.33 13.40
C LYS A 3 -27.76 5.17 12.11
N GLY A 4 -27.31 6.30 11.54
CA GLY A 4 -26.46 6.34 10.36
C GLY A 4 -25.19 5.53 10.58
N HIS A 5 -24.99 4.50 9.76
CA HIS A 5 -23.75 3.75 9.70
C HIS A 5 -22.64 4.65 9.12
N PRO A 6 -21.42 4.64 9.67
CA PRO A 6 -20.29 5.32 9.04
C PRO A 6 -20.00 4.61 7.71
N THR A 7 -20.12 5.33 6.59
CA THR A 7 -19.80 4.84 5.25
C THR A 7 -18.29 4.59 5.15
N CYS A 8 -17.84 3.45 5.66
CA CYS A 8 -16.51 2.94 5.39
C CYS A 8 -16.57 2.36 3.96
N SER A 9 -16.32 3.19 2.96
CA SER A 9 -16.27 2.77 1.56
C SER A 9 -15.16 1.74 1.39
N ILE A 10 -15.55 0.46 1.37
CA ILE A 10 -14.68 -0.69 1.13
C ILE A 10 -14.10 -0.54 -0.29
N MET A 11 -12.81 -0.21 -0.39
CA MET A 11 -12.15 -0.01 -1.69
C MET A 11 -11.35 -1.25 -2.10
N GLN A 12 -11.61 -1.76 -3.31
CA GLN A 12 -10.88 -2.86 -3.95
C GLN A 12 -9.88 -2.35 -5.00
N HIS A 13 -8.87 -3.18 -5.30
CA HIS A 13 -7.97 -3.00 -6.43
C HIS A 13 -8.44 -3.87 -7.60
N HIS A 14 -9.08 -3.27 -8.61
CA HIS A 14 -9.47 -3.98 -9.83
C HIS A 14 -8.31 -4.09 -10.84
N GLN A 15 -8.21 -5.24 -11.49
CA GLN A 15 -7.01 -5.78 -12.16
C GLN A 15 -6.58 -5.08 -13.46
N SER A 16 -7.29 -4.06 -13.95
CA SER A 16 -7.09 -3.55 -15.32
C SER A 16 -6.09 -2.40 -15.44
N SER A 17 -5.76 -1.66 -14.36
CA SER A 17 -4.83 -0.51 -14.43
C SER A 17 -4.17 -0.18 -13.10
N ASN A 18 -3.57 -1.18 -12.44
CA ASN A 18 -2.89 -0.99 -11.17
C ASN A 18 -1.62 -0.13 -11.34
N ARG A 19 -1.74 1.19 -11.11
CA ARG A 19 -0.56 2.08 -11.07
C ARG A 19 0.26 1.76 -9.83
N ILE A 20 1.40 1.11 -10.04
CA ILE A 20 2.39 0.79 -9.03
C ILE A 20 3.54 1.79 -9.10
N LYS A 21 3.98 2.31 -7.95
CA LYS A 21 5.20 3.13 -7.85
C LYS A 21 6.00 2.76 -6.61
N PHE A 22 7.27 2.50 -6.81
CA PHE A 22 8.21 2.32 -5.71
C PHE A 22 8.70 3.70 -5.27
N ILE A 23 8.53 3.99 -3.99
CA ILE A 23 8.92 5.26 -3.39
C ILE A 23 9.84 4.99 -2.20
N ARG A 24 10.73 5.93 -1.91
CA ARG A 24 11.51 5.92 -0.69
C ARG A 24 11.16 7.15 0.12
N THR A 25 10.93 6.96 1.41
CA THR A 25 10.78 8.07 2.35
C THR A 25 12.11 8.81 2.49
N PRO A 26 12.11 10.10 2.88
CA PRO A 26 13.35 10.83 3.18
C PRO A 26 14.22 10.13 4.25
N MET A 27 13.59 9.35 5.14
CA MET A 27 14.26 8.53 6.16
C MET A 27 14.77 7.17 5.60
N GLY A 28 14.80 6.98 4.29
CA GLY A 28 15.34 5.79 3.64
C GLY A 28 14.41 4.57 3.61
N ARG A 29 13.22 4.63 4.21
CA ARG A 29 12.28 3.49 4.21
C ARG A 29 11.62 3.30 2.85
N GLU A 30 11.61 2.06 2.37
CA GLU A 30 10.96 1.67 1.12
C GLU A 30 9.44 1.58 1.32
N CYS A 31 8.70 2.18 0.39
CA CYS A 31 7.26 2.12 0.34
C CYS A 31 6.80 1.89 -1.10
N LEU A 32 5.56 1.45 -1.22
CA LEU A 32 4.91 1.14 -2.48
C LEU A 32 3.59 1.91 -2.54
N GLU A 33 3.45 2.78 -3.53
CA GLU A 33 2.17 3.38 -3.87
C GLU A 33 1.45 2.45 -4.85
N LEU A 34 0.24 2.01 -4.48
CA LEU A 34 -0.62 1.20 -5.32
C LEU A 34 -2.04 1.76 -5.28
N ASN A 35 -2.54 2.24 -6.42
CA ASN A 35 -3.90 2.79 -6.54
C ASN A 35 -4.23 3.87 -5.48
N LYS A 36 -3.28 4.78 -5.21
CA LYS A 36 -3.38 5.85 -4.19
C LYS A 36 -3.29 5.36 -2.73
N PHE A 37 -3.08 4.07 -2.49
CA PHE A 37 -2.79 3.54 -1.16
C PHE A 37 -1.28 3.37 -0.97
N ILE A 38 -0.82 3.62 0.25
CA ILE A 38 0.60 3.47 0.62
C ILE A 38 0.80 2.18 1.39
N PHE A 39 1.68 1.35 0.87
CA PHE A 39 2.16 0.15 1.48
C PHE A 39 3.60 0.34 1.97
N LEU A 40 3.90 -0.21 3.13
CA LEU A 40 5.21 -0.20 3.75
C LEU A 40 5.90 -1.54 3.48
N TYR A 41 7.22 -1.49 3.31
CA TYR A 41 8.05 -2.67 3.27
C TYR A 41 7.80 -3.55 4.50
N ASN A 42 7.64 -4.86 4.27
CA ASN A 42 7.54 -5.85 5.34
C ASN A 42 8.74 -6.80 5.34
N LYS A 43 8.96 -7.52 4.22
CA LYS A 43 10.13 -8.39 4.04
C LYS A 43 10.35 -8.71 2.56
N THR A 44 11.60 -8.96 2.16
CA THR A 44 11.95 -9.53 0.86
C THR A 44 12.53 -10.94 1.03
N VAL A 45 12.16 -11.83 0.12
CA VAL A 45 12.74 -13.17 -0.04
C VAL A 45 13.63 -13.14 -1.27
N GLU A 46 14.95 -13.03 -1.06
CA GLU A 46 15.93 -12.83 -2.13
C GLU A 46 15.93 -14.00 -3.13
N LYS A 47 15.81 -15.24 -2.64
CA LYS A 47 15.76 -16.45 -3.48
C LYS A 47 14.70 -16.39 -4.60
N THR A 48 13.58 -15.70 -4.35
CA THR A 48 12.48 -15.61 -5.32
C THR A 48 12.29 -14.20 -5.88
N GLY A 49 13.05 -13.21 -5.38
CA GLY A 49 12.84 -11.79 -5.67
C GLY A 49 11.50 -11.26 -5.18
N THR A 50 10.87 -11.93 -4.21
CA THR A 50 9.52 -11.62 -3.74
C THR A 50 9.57 -10.66 -2.57
N THR A 51 8.95 -9.49 -2.70
CA THR A 51 8.75 -8.52 -1.62
C THR A 51 7.31 -8.53 -1.15
N TYR A 52 7.15 -8.69 0.16
CA TYR A 52 5.88 -8.59 0.84
C TYR A 52 5.72 -7.17 1.38
N TRP A 53 4.54 -6.63 1.19
CA TRP A 53 4.17 -5.29 1.62
C TRP A 53 2.91 -5.33 2.47
N ARG A 54 2.80 -4.40 3.41
CA ARG A 54 1.63 -4.22 4.28
C ARG A 54 1.10 -2.81 4.15
N CYS A 55 -0.21 -2.62 4.26
CA CYS A 55 -0.76 -1.26 4.26
C CYS A 55 -0.16 -0.41 5.39
N SER A 56 0.09 0.88 5.14
CA SER A 56 0.51 1.84 6.17
C SER A 56 -0.47 1.97 7.34
N PHE A 57 -1.77 1.73 7.12
CA PHE A 57 -2.80 1.69 8.15
C PHE A 57 -2.88 0.35 8.90
N SER A 58 -2.00 -0.60 8.61
CA SER A 58 -1.94 -1.91 9.28
C SER A 58 -1.36 -1.86 10.70
N SER A 59 -0.90 -0.70 11.17
CA SER A 59 -0.32 -0.56 12.51
C SER A 59 -1.33 -0.91 13.61
N ALA A 60 -0.94 -1.77 14.55
CA ALA A 60 -1.76 -2.15 15.72
C ALA A 60 -2.15 -0.95 16.60
N ARG A 61 -1.44 0.18 16.50
CA ARG A 61 -1.82 1.45 17.16
C ARG A 61 -3.09 2.09 16.60
N LYS A 62 -3.64 1.60 15.49
CA LYS A 62 -4.91 2.07 14.92
C LYS A 62 -6.06 1.30 15.56
N LYS A 63 -7.17 1.99 15.87
CA LYS A 63 -8.39 1.38 16.43
C LYS A 63 -8.91 0.21 15.57
N ILE A 64 -8.82 0.35 14.25
CA ILE A 64 -9.16 -0.68 13.28
C ILE A 64 -7.96 -0.80 12.32
N PRO A 65 -7.09 -1.81 12.48
CA PRO A 65 -5.93 -1.97 11.62
C PRO A 65 -6.35 -2.45 10.22
N CYS A 66 -5.71 -1.91 9.19
CA CYS A 66 -5.91 -2.38 7.82
C CYS A 66 -5.18 -3.71 7.59
N GLU A 67 -5.88 -4.70 7.04
CA GLU A 67 -5.35 -6.04 6.79
C GLU A 67 -4.80 -6.25 5.38
N VAL A 68 -4.95 -5.26 4.50
CA VAL A 68 -4.47 -5.35 3.11
C VAL A 68 -2.96 -5.58 3.05
N ARG A 69 -2.60 -6.60 2.29
CA ARG A 69 -1.21 -6.95 1.94
C ARG A 69 -1.07 -7.04 0.44
N CYS A 70 0.11 -6.75 -0.07
CA CYS A 70 0.42 -7.01 -1.46
C CYS A 70 1.82 -7.61 -1.61
N ILE A 71 2.02 -8.25 -2.76
CA ILE A 71 3.22 -9.00 -3.08
C ILE A 71 3.72 -8.48 -4.43
N THR A 72 4.99 -8.12 -4.49
CA THR A 72 5.70 -7.83 -5.73
C THR A 72 6.79 -8.86 -5.95
N ARG A 73 7.08 -9.22 -7.19
CA ARG A 73 8.19 -10.09 -7.55
C ARG A 73 9.02 -9.40 -8.62
N HIS A 74 10.31 -9.19 -8.37
CA HIS A 74 11.21 -8.42 -9.24
C HIS A 74 10.63 -7.04 -9.63
N GLY A 75 10.00 -6.34 -8.68
CA GLY A 75 9.38 -5.03 -8.94
C GLY A 75 8.00 -5.08 -9.63
N ILE A 76 7.47 -6.26 -9.96
CA ILE A 76 6.17 -6.40 -10.63
C ILE A 76 5.12 -6.82 -9.60
N LEU A 77 3.97 -6.13 -9.57
CA LEU A 77 2.84 -6.52 -8.71
C LEU A 77 2.33 -7.92 -9.09
N GLN A 78 2.34 -8.83 -8.12
CA GLN A 78 1.86 -10.20 -8.31
C GLN A 78 0.45 -10.37 -7.77
N LYS A 79 0.23 -9.91 -6.52
CA LYS A 79 -1.03 -10.14 -5.81
C LYS A 79 -1.30 -9.04 -4.81
N VAL A 80 -2.57 -8.72 -4.64
CA VAL A 80 -3.09 -7.95 -3.51
C VAL A 80 -4.15 -8.79 -2.81
N THR A 81 -4.16 -8.77 -1.48
CA THR A 81 -5.07 -9.55 -0.64
C THR A 81 -5.66 -8.67 0.44
N GLY A 82 -6.96 -8.84 0.72
CA GLY A 82 -7.70 -8.10 1.72
C GLY A 82 -8.39 -6.85 1.17
N PHE A 83 -9.10 -6.15 2.05
CA PHE A 83 -9.87 -4.94 1.72
C PHE A 83 -9.45 -3.76 2.59
N HIS A 84 -9.40 -2.57 2.00
CA HIS A 84 -9.11 -1.36 2.75
C HIS A 84 -10.35 -0.97 3.58
N ASN A 85 -10.14 -0.81 4.89
CA ASN A 85 -11.12 -0.32 5.86
C ASN A 85 -10.91 1.17 6.17
N HIS A 86 -10.28 1.90 5.26
CA HIS A 86 -9.99 3.32 5.39
C HIS A 86 -9.93 3.97 4.00
N PRO A 87 -10.25 5.26 3.90
CA PRO A 87 -10.07 6.00 2.65
C PRO A 87 -8.57 6.12 2.31
N PRO A 88 -8.23 6.31 1.02
CA PRO A 88 -6.87 6.60 0.63
C PRO A 88 -6.37 7.86 1.36
N PRO A 89 -5.12 7.87 1.84
CA PRO A 89 -4.58 9.05 2.49
C PRO A 89 -4.59 10.25 1.53
N PRO A 90 -4.73 11.49 2.03
CA PRO A 90 -4.61 12.67 1.20
C PRO A 90 -3.24 12.66 0.49
N PRO A 91 -3.16 13.16 -0.75
CA PRO A 91 -1.92 13.20 -1.50
C PRO A 91 -0.89 14.03 -0.72
N LYS A 92 0.05 13.37 -0.04
CA LYS A 92 1.08 14.07 0.72
C LYS A 92 2.10 14.63 -0.27
N LYS A 93 2.30 15.96 -0.23
CA LYS A 93 3.41 16.69 -0.90
C LYS A 93 4.82 16.28 -0.43
N ALA A 94 4.95 15.23 0.39
CA ALA A 94 6.14 14.92 1.19
C ALA A 94 6.99 13.72 0.68
N PHE A 95 6.64 13.13 -0.46
CA PHE A 95 7.47 12.08 -1.10
C PHE A 95 8.30 12.65 -2.27
N THR A 96 8.67 13.92 -2.18
CA THR A 96 9.16 14.82 -3.25
C THR A 96 10.56 14.54 -3.80
N LYS A 97 11.13 13.34 -3.64
CA LYS A 97 12.35 12.96 -4.38
C LYS A 97 12.33 11.48 -4.70
N ILE A 98 11.56 11.16 -5.72
CA ILE A 98 11.51 9.85 -6.35
C ILE A 98 12.82 9.72 -7.15
N LYS A 99 13.75 8.86 -6.69
CA LYS A 99 14.69 8.26 -7.63
C LYS A 99 13.93 7.08 -8.24
N GLU A 100 13.34 7.32 -9.39
CA GLU A 100 12.71 6.29 -10.19
C GLU A 100 13.84 5.33 -10.59
N THR A 101 13.99 4.21 -9.87
CA THR A 101 14.92 3.16 -10.28
C THR A 101 14.31 2.47 -11.48
N ASN A 102 14.54 3.05 -12.66
CA ASN A 102 14.42 2.37 -13.93
C ASN A 102 15.53 1.30 -13.96
N LYS A 103 15.16 0.03 -13.92
CA LYS A 103 16.07 -1.08 -14.20
C LYS A 103 15.52 -1.84 -15.39
#